data_AF-A0A1E8PL57-F1
#
_entry.id   AF-A0A1E8PL57-F1
#
_cell.length_a   1.000
_cell.length_b   1.000
_cell.length_c   1.000
_cell.angle_alpha   90.00
_cell.angle_beta   90.00
_cell.angle_gamma   90.00
#
_symmetry.space_group_name_H-M   'P 1'
#
loop_
_entity.id
_entity.type
_entity.pdbx_description
1 polymer ?
#
loop_
_entity_poly.entity_id
_entity_poly.type
_entity_poly.pdbx_seq_one_letter_code
_entity_poly.pdbx_strand_id
1 'polypeptide(L)'
;MLALQASTGHLAVTSTHITGHFHAGAGEDAIVLCALLPAGKFRNGAARHWCRTHQCYWGTQADLADKLATQLLRCRQHASPMGYMLYPPLFDPARFHASTLRLRPDGLLQLRARADDGDALMAHDTAALAIDCRALPGIFPPDIVQLNITPPAAHAYVAALQAGAALDCSDCTRCGHPHLDLGSFALAPHRRHSCGQCGHDASHSATPIVSSPLWRLRQYALRNRTRITEWL
;
A
#
# COMPACT_ATOMS: atom_id res chain seq x y z
N MET A 1 17.70 10.48 -10.95
CA MET A 1 16.90 9.43 -10.30
C MET A 1 15.63 9.26 -11.13
N LEU A 2 15.57 8.25 -12.00
CA LEU A 2 14.34 7.93 -12.73
C LEU A 2 13.32 7.44 -11.71
N ALA A 3 12.19 8.12 -11.61
CA ALA A 3 11.10 7.74 -10.72
C ALA A 3 10.60 6.34 -11.08
N LEU A 4 10.91 5.36 -10.24
CA LEU A 4 10.33 4.03 -10.32
C LEU A 4 8.80 4.18 -10.30
N GLN A 5 8.14 3.62 -11.31
CA GLN A 5 6.70 3.67 -11.46
C GLN A 5 6.08 2.90 -10.29
N ALA A 6 5.51 3.61 -9.32
CA ALA A 6 4.98 3.00 -8.10
C ALA A 6 3.80 2.06 -8.40
N SER A 7 4.01 0.74 -8.35
CA SER A 7 2.94 -0.26 -8.35
C SER A 7 2.67 -0.76 -6.93
N THR A 8 1.40 -0.72 -6.49
CA THR A 8 1.00 -0.76 -5.08
C THR A 8 0.99 -2.16 -4.41
N GLY A 9 2.09 -2.92 -4.47
CA GLY A 9 2.34 -4.01 -3.49
C GLY A 9 2.45 -3.51 -2.02
N HIS A 10 2.11 -2.25 -1.77
CA HIS A 10 2.43 -1.38 -0.65
C HIS A 10 1.34 -1.37 0.44
N LEU A 11 0.56 -2.44 0.49
CA LEU A 11 -0.48 -2.74 1.47
C LEU A 11 -0.77 -4.25 1.37
N ALA A 12 0.26 -5.07 1.55
CA ALA A 12 0.08 -6.51 1.54
C ALA A 12 -0.72 -6.93 2.77
N VAL A 13 -2.03 -6.90 2.65
CA VAL A 13 -2.91 -7.70 3.49
C VAL A 13 -2.78 -9.12 2.96
N THR A 14 -1.83 -9.84 3.56
CA THR A 14 -1.66 -11.31 3.48
C THR A 14 -1.91 -11.94 2.10
N SER A 15 -1.03 -11.71 1.12
CA SER A 15 -0.89 -12.71 0.04
C SER A 15 -0.04 -13.85 0.58
N THR A 16 -0.63 -15.03 0.74
CA THR A 16 0.01 -16.20 1.37
C THR A 16 1.27 -16.69 0.66
N HIS A 17 1.47 -16.34 -0.62
CA HIS A 17 2.68 -16.67 -1.37
C HIS A 17 3.04 -15.55 -2.35
N ILE A 18 4.16 -14.86 -2.08
CA ILE A 18 4.87 -14.06 -3.08
C ILE A 18 5.99 -14.95 -3.60
N THR A 19 5.94 -15.29 -4.89
CA THR A 19 7.01 -16.03 -5.56
C THR A 19 7.80 -15.06 -6.41
N GLY A 20 9.12 -15.03 -6.24
CA GLY A 20 10.01 -14.14 -6.98
C GLY A 20 11.48 -14.46 -6.70
N HIS A 21 12.35 -13.79 -7.43
CA HIS A 21 13.79 -13.84 -7.21
C HIS A 21 14.20 -12.63 -6.35
N PHE A 22 14.83 -12.91 -5.21
CA PHE A 22 15.30 -11.92 -4.25
C PHE A 22 16.79 -12.17 -3.97
N HIS A 23 17.64 -11.18 -4.25
CA HIS A 23 19.08 -11.30 -4.09
C HIS A 23 19.54 -11.04 -2.64
N ALA A 24 18.76 -10.31 -1.85
CA ALA A 24 19.06 -9.93 -0.48
C ALA A 24 17.79 -9.82 0.38
N GLY A 25 17.92 -9.26 1.60
CA GLY A 25 16.76 -8.95 2.46
C GLY A 25 15.98 -7.71 2.03
N ALA A 26 16.54 -6.86 1.18
CA ALA A 26 15.89 -5.71 0.57
C ALA A 26 16.64 -5.32 -0.72
N GLY A 27 15.96 -4.62 -1.64
CA GLY A 27 16.56 -4.17 -2.89
C GLY A 27 15.54 -3.55 -3.85
N GLU A 28 15.99 -3.22 -5.06
CA GLU A 28 15.16 -2.62 -6.13
C GLU A 28 15.08 -3.51 -7.38
N ASP A 29 15.61 -4.72 -7.31
CA ASP A 29 15.86 -5.64 -8.41
C ASP A 29 15.00 -6.91 -8.36
N ALA A 30 13.97 -6.97 -7.50
CA ALA A 30 13.13 -8.15 -7.42
C ALA A 30 12.29 -8.31 -8.69
N ILE A 31 12.33 -9.51 -9.26
CA ILE A 31 11.38 -9.95 -10.29
C ILE A 31 10.34 -10.83 -9.61
N VAL A 32 9.13 -10.30 -9.48
CA VAL A 32 8.02 -10.95 -8.76
C VAL A 32 7.01 -11.50 -9.76
N LEU A 33 6.56 -12.73 -9.56
CA LEU A 33 5.61 -13.36 -10.48
C LEU A 33 4.24 -12.67 -10.45
N CYS A 34 3.56 -12.71 -11.60
CA CYS A 34 2.22 -12.15 -11.74
C CYS A 34 1.18 -12.93 -10.93
N ALA A 35 0.47 -12.24 -10.03
CA ALA A 35 -0.76 -12.74 -9.43
C ALA A 35 -1.99 -12.14 -10.13
N LEU A 36 -2.47 -12.80 -11.18
CA LEU A 36 -3.61 -12.35 -11.97
C LEU A 36 -4.92 -12.90 -11.43
N LEU A 37 -5.91 -12.03 -11.23
CA LEU A 37 -7.26 -12.40 -10.78
C LEU A 37 -8.37 -11.76 -11.64
N PRO A 38 -9.57 -12.35 -11.70
CA PRO A 38 -10.69 -11.77 -12.45
C PRO A 38 -11.15 -10.39 -11.94
N ALA A 39 -11.20 -9.41 -12.84
CA ALA A 39 -11.55 -8.01 -12.57
C ALA A 39 -12.70 -7.48 -13.44
N GLY A 40 -13.61 -8.38 -13.84
CA GLY A 40 -14.81 -8.06 -14.61
C GLY A 40 -14.56 -8.08 -16.11
N LYS A 41 -15.16 -7.12 -16.83
CA LYS A 41 -15.05 -6.99 -18.29
C LYS A 41 -14.61 -5.58 -18.67
N PHE A 42 -13.91 -5.46 -19.79
CA PHE A 42 -13.68 -4.19 -20.46
C PHE A 42 -14.98 -3.67 -21.10
N ARG A 43 -14.98 -2.42 -21.57
CA ARG A 43 -16.13 -1.79 -22.25
C ARG A 43 -16.58 -2.53 -23.50
N ASN A 44 -15.66 -3.24 -24.16
CA ASN A 44 -15.95 -4.08 -25.33
C ASN A 44 -16.45 -5.49 -24.95
N GLY A 45 -16.73 -5.76 -23.67
CA GLY A 45 -17.20 -7.04 -23.18
C GLY A 45 -16.12 -8.11 -22.95
N ALA A 46 -14.86 -7.85 -23.34
CA ALA A 46 -13.76 -8.80 -23.14
C ALA A 46 -13.45 -8.99 -21.64
N ALA A 47 -13.03 -10.20 -21.25
CA ALA A 47 -12.65 -10.49 -19.87
C ALA A 47 -11.44 -9.63 -19.45
N ARG A 48 -11.55 -9.01 -18.28
CA ARG A 48 -10.51 -8.17 -17.69
C ARG A 48 -9.96 -8.86 -16.45
N HIS A 49 -8.65 -8.94 -16.33
CA HIS A 49 -7.95 -9.41 -15.15
C HIS A 49 -7.16 -8.28 -14.51
N TRP A 50 -6.88 -8.39 -13.22
CA TRP A 50 -6.04 -7.48 -12.47
C TRP A 50 -4.80 -8.23 -11.98
N CYS A 51 -3.62 -7.70 -12.29
CA CYS A 51 -2.39 -8.19 -11.69
C CYS A 51 -2.24 -7.52 -10.32
N ARG A 52 -2.45 -8.26 -9.24
CA ARG A 52 -2.28 -7.72 -7.88
C ARG A 52 -0.82 -7.35 -7.56
N THR A 53 0.13 -8.08 -8.13
CA THR A 53 1.57 -7.82 -7.98
C THR A 53 1.97 -6.47 -8.59
N HIS A 54 1.72 -6.30 -9.89
CA HIS A 54 2.20 -5.15 -10.67
C HIS A 54 1.15 -4.08 -10.92
N GLN A 55 -0.07 -4.32 -10.43
CA GLN A 55 -1.16 -3.35 -10.41
C GLN A 55 -1.51 -2.75 -11.77
N CYS A 56 -1.71 -3.64 -12.71
CA CYS A 56 -2.20 -3.29 -14.02
C CYS A 56 -3.27 -4.27 -14.48
N TYR A 57 -4.12 -3.77 -15.36
CA TYR A 57 -5.08 -4.62 -16.05
C TYR A 57 -4.38 -5.50 -17.09
N TRP A 58 -4.92 -6.70 -17.24
CA TRP A 58 -4.55 -7.67 -18.26
C TRP A 58 -5.80 -8.08 -19.04
N GLY A 59 -5.63 -8.35 -20.33
CA GLY A 59 -6.69 -8.81 -21.24
C GLY A 59 -6.88 -7.92 -22.47
N THR A 60 -5.91 -7.06 -22.76
CA THR A 60 -5.82 -6.33 -24.03
C THR A 60 -5.41 -7.28 -25.17
N GLN A 61 -5.51 -6.83 -26.42
CA GLN A 61 -5.06 -7.63 -27.57
C GLN A 61 -3.57 -7.96 -27.50
N ALA A 62 -2.74 -7.02 -27.00
CA ALA A 62 -1.31 -7.25 -26.79
C ALA A 62 -1.06 -8.35 -25.74
N ASP A 63 -1.82 -8.35 -24.65
CA ASP A 63 -1.73 -9.38 -23.61
C ASP A 63 -2.13 -10.77 -24.14
N LEU A 64 -3.17 -10.83 -24.99
CA LEU A 64 -3.62 -12.07 -25.62
C LEU A 64 -2.59 -12.62 -26.61
N ALA A 65 -1.97 -11.73 -27.40
CA ALA A 65 -0.90 -12.10 -28.33
C ALA A 65 0.34 -12.62 -27.60
N ASP A 66 0.78 -11.96 -26.52
CA ASP A 66 1.90 -12.43 -25.69
C ASP A 66 1.62 -13.81 -25.07
N LYS A 67 0.40 -14.03 -24.56
CA LYS A 67 -0.02 -15.33 -24.05
C LYS A 67 0.01 -16.41 -25.13
N LEU A 68 -0.45 -16.12 -26.35
CA LEU A 68 -0.42 -17.08 -27.45
C LEU A 68 1.03 -17.45 -27.83
N ALA A 69 1.93 -16.46 -27.88
CA ALA A 69 3.32 -16.66 -28.23
C ALA A 69 4.11 -17.41 -27.16
N THR A 70 3.86 -17.13 -25.87
CA THR A 70 4.69 -17.62 -24.76
C THR A 70 4.04 -18.74 -23.96
N GLN A 71 2.74 -18.95 -24.12
CA GLN A 71 1.90 -19.83 -23.28
C GLN A 71 1.88 -19.44 -21.80
N LEU A 72 2.38 -18.25 -21.45
CA LEU A 72 2.42 -17.74 -20.07
C LEU A 72 1.35 -16.67 -19.84
N LEU A 73 0.68 -16.75 -18.69
CA LEU A 73 -0.27 -15.74 -18.26
C LEU A 73 0.45 -14.68 -17.40
N ARG A 74 0.92 -13.61 -18.05
CA ARG A 74 1.73 -12.56 -17.42
C ARG A 74 1.28 -11.17 -17.85
N CYS A 75 1.40 -10.19 -16.96
CA CYS A 75 1.04 -8.81 -17.26
C CYS A 75 2.16 -8.07 -18.01
N ARG A 76 1.86 -6.91 -18.58
CA ARG A 76 2.83 -6.06 -19.29
C ARG A 76 4.04 -5.63 -18.43
N GLN A 77 3.96 -5.73 -17.11
CA GLN A 77 5.04 -5.37 -16.17
C GLN A 77 5.73 -6.61 -15.55
N HIS A 78 5.50 -7.82 -16.07
CA HIS A 78 5.98 -9.05 -15.44
C HIS A 78 7.50 -9.19 -15.30
N ALA A 79 8.26 -8.43 -16.09
CA ALA A 79 9.72 -8.40 -16.08
C ALA A 79 10.27 -7.08 -15.50
N SER A 80 9.39 -6.20 -15.01
CA SER A 80 9.81 -4.95 -14.40
C SER A 80 10.42 -5.23 -13.03
N PRO A 81 11.62 -4.70 -12.74
CA PRO A 81 12.20 -4.80 -11.40
C PRO A 81 11.36 -4.02 -10.39
N MET A 82 11.23 -4.56 -9.18
CA MET A 82 10.44 -3.98 -8.10
C MET A 82 11.28 -3.78 -6.83
N GLY A 83 11.00 -2.68 -6.14
CA GLY A 83 11.41 -2.47 -4.76
C GLY A 83 10.85 -3.54 -3.83
N TYR A 84 11.67 -4.08 -2.94
CA TYR A 84 11.25 -5.05 -1.94
C TYR A 84 12.02 -4.88 -0.63
N MET A 85 11.35 -5.30 0.44
CA MET A 85 11.95 -5.53 1.76
C MET A 85 11.30 -6.77 2.35
N LEU A 86 12.09 -7.80 2.57
CA LEU A 86 11.67 -8.99 3.28
C LEU A 86 11.63 -8.68 4.77
N TYR A 87 10.55 -9.09 5.43
CA TYR A 87 10.39 -8.96 6.89
C TYR A 87 10.60 -7.52 7.40
N PRO A 88 9.83 -6.53 6.92
CA PRO A 88 9.88 -5.18 7.48
C PRO A 88 9.60 -5.23 9.00
N PRO A 89 10.23 -4.34 9.80
CA PRO A 89 9.96 -4.30 11.24
C PRO A 89 8.46 -4.21 11.51
N LEU A 90 7.96 -5.11 12.37
CA LEU A 90 6.56 -5.11 12.80
C LEU A 90 6.40 -4.23 14.02
N PHE A 91 5.58 -3.21 13.90
CA PHE A 91 5.22 -2.30 14.97
C PHE A 91 3.80 -2.57 15.44
N ASP A 92 3.67 -2.86 16.74
CA ASP A 92 2.40 -3.00 17.46
C ASP A 92 2.13 -1.69 18.22
N PRO A 93 1.19 -0.84 17.76
CA PRO A 93 0.93 0.44 18.40
C PRO A 93 0.35 0.32 19.83
N ALA A 94 -0.20 -0.82 20.23
CA ALA A 94 -0.83 -0.98 21.54
C ALA A 94 0.19 -1.17 22.68
N ARG A 95 1.44 -1.52 22.35
CA ARG A 95 2.54 -1.76 23.32
C ARG A 95 3.30 -0.50 23.74
N PHE A 96 2.97 0.66 23.17
CA PHE A 96 3.70 1.90 23.37
C PHE A 96 2.73 3.03 23.75
N HIS A 97 3.07 3.80 24.78
CA HIS A 97 2.33 4.98 25.21
C HIS A 97 2.77 6.28 24.50
N ALA A 98 3.85 6.22 23.72
CA ALA A 98 4.22 7.31 22.84
C ALA A 98 4.89 6.75 21.60
N SER A 99 4.47 7.21 20.42
CA SER A 99 5.15 6.89 19.17
C SER A 99 5.15 8.08 18.20
N THR A 100 6.24 8.17 17.45
CA THR A 100 6.38 9.08 16.31
C THR A 100 6.78 8.30 15.07
N LEU A 101 6.08 8.51 13.96
CA LEU A 101 6.45 8.00 12.65
C LEU A 101 6.62 9.17 11.69
N ARG A 102 7.82 9.32 11.11
CA ARG A 102 8.15 10.41 10.18
C ARG A 102 8.80 9.89 8.91
N LEU A 103 8.53 10.55 7.79
CA LEU A 103 9.29 10.34 6.56
C LEU A 103 10.49 11.30 6.54
N ARG A 104 11.69 10.75 6.46
CA ARG A 104 12.94 11.52 6.42
C ARG A 104 13.22 12.04 5.00
N PRO A 105 14.05 13.10 4.86
CA PRO A 105 14.46 13.61 3.55
C PRO A 105 15.20 12.60 2.66
N ASP A 106 15.83 11.59 3.27
CA ASP A 106 16.51 10.48 2.59
C ASP A 106 15.55 9.35 2.14
N GLY A 107 14.24 9.51 2.36
CA GLY A 107 13.21 8.55 1.97
C GLY A 107 12.98 7.42 2.98
N LEU A 108 13.71 7.38 4.09
CA LEU A 108 13.49 6.39 5.15
C LEU A 108 12.34 6.78 6.07
N LEU A 109 11.64 5.77 6.57
CA LEU A 109 10.69 5.89 7.66
C LEU A 109 11.45 5.84 8.99
N GLN A 110 11.30 6.90 9.77
CA GLN A 110 11.81 6.98 11.13
C GLN A 110 10.68 6.69 12.12
N LEU A 111 10.75 5.54 12.77
CA LEU A 111 9.90 5.16 13.89
C LEU A 111 10.66 5.37 15.20
N ARG A 112 10.04 6.08 16.15
CA ARG A 112 10.47 6.12 17.54
C ARG A 112 9.26 5.80 18.41
N ALA A 113 9.38 4.89 19.37
CA ALA A 113 8.29 4.55 20.27
C ALA A 113 8.80 4.19 21.68
N ARG A 114 8.07 4.61 22.72
CA ARG A 114 8.40 4.35 24.13
C ARG A 114 7.37 3.40 24.75
N ALA A 115 7.87 2.31 25.31
CA ALA A 115 7.03 1.30 25.94
C ALA A 115 6.41 1.82 27.24
N ASP A 116 5.31 1.19 27.66
CA ASP A 116 4.55 1.57 28.85
C ASP A 116 5.35 1.46 30.15
N ASP A 117 6.37 0.60 30.18
CA ASP A 117 7.30 0.45 31.32
C ASP A 117 8.36 1.54 31.41
N GLY A 118 8.43 2.45 30.44
CA GLY A 118 9.34 3.60 30.42
C GLY A 118 10.77 3.29 29.98
N ASP A 119 11.18 2.02 29.98
CA ASP A 119 12.57 1.61 29.78
C ASP A 119 12.90 1.27 28.33
N ALA A 120 11.95 0.72 27.55
CA ALA A 120 12.22 0.33 26.18
C ALA A 120 11.90 1.45 25.17
N LEU A 121 12.95 2.00 24.54
CA LEU A 121 12.84 2.81 23.33
C LEU A 121 13.00 1.91 22.10
N MET A 122 11.94 1.77 21.32
CA MET A 122 12.02 1.25 19.95
C MET A 122 12.41 2.38 19.02
N ALA A 123 13.52 2.21 18.30
CA ALA A 123 14.01 3.18 17.32
C ALA A 123 14.44 2.46 16.04
N HIS A 124 13.73 2.71 14.95
CA HIS A 124 14.03 2.16 13.63
C HIS A 124 14.07 3.26 12.58
N ASP A 125 15.08 3.20 11.72
CA ASP A 125 15.10 3.92 10.45
C ASP A 125 15.07 2.84 9.36
N THR A 126 14.00 2.78 8.57
CA THR A 126 13.70 1.66 7.68
C THR A 126 13.04 2.13 6.38
N ALA A 127 13.29 1.42 5.28
CA ALA A 127 12.60 1.71 4.01
C ALA A 127 11.10 1.36 4.08
N ALA A 128 10.73 0.29 4.79
CA ALA A 128 9.34 -0.10 4.98
C ALA A 128 9.07 -0.49 6.43
N LEU A 129 7.84 -0.30 6.87
CA LEU A 129 7.37 -0.60 8.23
C LEU A 129 6.06 -1.37 8.14
N ALA A 130 5.95 -2.49 8.86
CA ALA A 130 4.68 -3.19 9.04
C ALA A 130 4.00 -2.69 10.32
N ILE A 131 2.71 -2.40 10.25
CA ILE A 131 1.86 -2.08 11.40
C ILE A 131 0.97 -3.28 11.68
N ASP A 132 0.95 -3.76 12.92
CA ASP A 132 0.01 -4.78 13.36
C ASP A 132 -1.39 -4.18 13.52
N CYS A 133 -2.29 -4.54 12.62
CA CYS A 133 -3.66 -4.03 12.64
C CYS A 133 -4.54 -4.76 13.68
N ARG A 134 -4.10 -5.91 14.21
CA ARG A 134 -4.83 -6.62 15.28
C ARG A 134 -4.81 -5.84 16.59
N ALA A 135 -3.76 -5.05 16.79
CA ALA A 135 -3.62 -4.10 17.90
C ALA A 135 -4.48 -2.84 17.75
N LEU A 136 -5.20 -2.72 16.63
CA LEU A 136 -5.90 -1.51 16.19
C LEU A 136 -7.39 -1.83 15.91
N PRO A 137 -8.18 -2.17 16.94
CA PRO A 137 -9.55 -2.62 16.73
C PRO A 137 -10.43 -1.52 16.13
N GLY A 138 -11.21 -1.88 15.10
CA GLY A 138 -12.21 -0.99 14.48
C GLY A 138 -11.66 0.02 13.47
N ILE A 139 -10.36 0.00 13.16
CA ILE A 139 -9.76 0.92 12.17
C ILE A 139 -9.80 0.33 10.76
N PHE A 140 -9.64 -0.98 10.66
CA PHE A 140 -9.67 -1.74 9.42
C PHE A 140 -10.61 -2.93 9.54
N PRO A 141 -11.11 -3.46 8.41
CA PRO A 141 -11.79 -4.75 8.37
C PRO A 141 -10.99 -5.86 9.09
N PRO A 142 -11.63 -6.81 9.80
CA PRO A 142 -10.94 -7.79 10.65
C PRO A 142 -9.96 -8.72 9.92
N ASP A 143 -10.12 -8.91 8.61
CA ASP A 143 -9.23 -9.68 7.75
C ASP A 143 -7.93 -8.91 7.42
N ILE A 144 -7.89 -7.61 7.69
CA ILE A 144 -6.69 -6.79 7.60
C ILE A 144 -5.91 -6.87 8.91
N VAL A 145 -5.00 -7.85 8.97
CA VAL A 145 -4.16 -8.09 10.16
C VAL A 145 -2.86 -7.28 10.15
N GLN A 146 -2.43 -6.78 9.00
CA GLN A 146 -1.18 -6.03 8.85
C GLN A 146 -1.29 -4.98 7.74
N LEU A 147 -0.68 -3.82 7.99
CA LEU A 147 -0.51 -2.74 7.02
C LEU A 147 0.99 -2.48 6.77
N ASN A 148 1.45 -2.63 5.53
CA ASN A 148 2.83 -2.30 5.17
C ASN A 148 2.93 -0.85 4.68
N ILE A 149 3.55 0.02 5.45
CA ILE A 149 3.91 1.38 5.05
C ILE A 149 5.21 1.31 4.28
N THR A 150 5.22 1.86 3.08
CA THR A 150 6.35 1.79 2.15
C THR A 150 6.67 3.17 1.60
N PRO A 151 7.84 3.37 0.96
CA PRO A 151 8.24 4.70 0.55
C PRO A 151 7.22 5.37 -0.38
N PRO A 152 6.71 4.72 -1.45
CA PRO A 152 5.73 5.37 -2.33
C PRO A 152 4.45 5.77 -1.61
N ALA A 153 3.96 4.95 -0.67
CA ALA A 153 2.77 5.24 0.12
C ALA A 153 2.98 6.41 1.09
N ALA A 154 4.12 6.43 1.80
CA ALA A 154 4.46 7.50 2.71
C ALA A 154 4.69 8.82 1.98
N HIS A 155 5.44 8.81 0.87
CA HIS A 155 5.67 10.00 0.04
C HIS A 155 4.36 10.58 -0.50
N ALA A 156 3.49 9.74 -1.08
CA ALA A 156 2.20 10.18 -1.60
C ALA A 156 1.33 10.83 -0.51
N TYR A 157 1.28 10.21 0.67
CA TYR A 157 0.50 10.73 1.80
C TYR A 157 1.06 12.04 2.34
N VAL A 158 2.37 12.12 2.61
CA VAL A 158 3.02 13.34 3.12
C VAL A 158 2.88 14.48 2.11
N ALA A 159 3.06 14.22 0.82
CA ALA A 159 2.88 15.22 -0.23
C ALA A 159 1.45 15.77 -0.26
N ALA A 160 0.44 14.89 -0.21
CA ALA A 160 -0.96 15.30 -0.15
C ALA A 160 -1.29 16.09 1.12
N LEU A 161 -0.72 15.70 2.27
CA LEU A 161 -0.88 16.41 3.53
C LEU A 161 -0.27 17.82 3.48
N GLN A 162 0.95 17.94 2.97
CA GLN A 162 1.65 19.23 2.80
C GLN A 162 0.94 20.15 1.81
N ALA A 163 0.33 19.60 0.77
CA ALA A 163 -0.49 20.33 -0.19
C ALA A 163 -1.86 20.77 0.38
N GLY A 164 -2.21 20.38 1.61
CA GLY A 164 -3.50 20.67 2.21
C GLY A 164 -4.66 19.96 1.51
N ALA A 165 -4.40 18.83 0.84
CA ALA A 165 -5.44 18.08 0.15
C ALA A 165 -6.49 17.52 1.13
N ALA A 166 -7.74 17.41 0.66
CA ALA A 166 -8.76 16.69 1.40
C ALA A 166 -8.36 15.20 1.47
N LEU A 167 -7.97 14.73 2.65
CA LEU A 167 -7.53 13.37 2.92
C LEU A 167 -8.63 12.60 3.63
N ASP A 168 -8.86 11.37 3.20
CA ASP A 168 -9.65 10.38 3.94
C ASP A 168 -9.20 8.96 3.57
N CYS A 169 -9.91 7.93 3.99
CA CYS A 169 -9.69 6.56 3.57
C CYS A 169 -11.02 5.88 3.25
N SER A 170 -11.27 5.67 1.97
CA SER A 170 -12.38 4.88 1.46
C SER A 170 -12.02 3.40 1.35
N ASP A 171 -12.98 2.53 1.67
CA ASP A 171 -12.83 1.08 1.44
C ASP A 171 -13.42 0.67 0.10
N CYS A 172 -12.85 -0.36 -0.50
CA CYS A 172 -13.35 -0.90 -1.75
C CYS A 172 -14.72 -1.55 -1.56
N THR A 173 -15.71 -1.07 -2.30
CA THR A 173 -17.09 -1.60 -2.30
C THR A 173 -17.19 -3.06 -2.74
N ARG A 174 -16.15 -3.61 -3.38
CA ARG A 174 -16.11 -5.02 -3.84
C ARG A 174 -15.42 -5.97 -2.86
N CYS A 175 -14.31 -5.54 -2.26
CA CYS A 175 -13.45 -6.45 -1.48
C CYS A 175 -13.15 -5.96 -0.06
N GLY A 176 -13.64 -4.79 0.35
CA GLY A 176 -13.42 -4.24 1.69
C GLY A 176 -12.04 -3.63 1.94
N HIS A 177 -11.02 -3.93 1.12
CA HIS A 177 -9.68 -3.36 1.34
C HIS A 177 -9.66 -1.83 1.19
N PRO A 178 -8.90 -1.12 2.04
CA PRO A 178 -8.75 0.33 1.96
C PRO A 178 -8.05 0.73 0.67
N HIS A 179 -8.50 1.82 0.07
CA HIS A 179 -7.85 2.41 -1.09
C HIS A 179 -6.60 3.17 -0.68
N LEU A 180 -5.56 3.02 -1.50
CA LEU A 180 -4.34 3.81 -1.45
C LEU A 180 -4.14 4.44 -2.83
N ASP A 181 -4.35 5.74 -2.91
CA ASP A 181 -4.04 6.52 -4.09
C ASP A 181 -2.53 6.77 -4.16
N LEU A 182 -1.91 6.41 -5.28
CA LEU A 182 -0.50 6.63 -5.58
C LEU A 182 -0.32 7.35 -6.92
N GLY A 183 0.89 7.88 -7.15
CA GLY A 183 1.25 8.54 -8.40
C GLY A 183 0.30 9.69 -8.72
N SER A 184 -0.21 9.75 -9.95
CA SER A 184 -1.13 10.80 -10.38
C SER A 184 -2.45 10.85 -9.58
N PHE A 185 -2.89 9.73 -9.02
CA PHE A 185 -4.12 9.69 -8.21
C PHE A 185 -3.94 10.36 -6.83
N ALA A 186 -2.71 10.42 -6.32
CA ALA A 186 -2.41 11.09 -5.06
C ALA A 186 -2.27 12.61 -5.18
N LEU A 187 -2.25 13.16 -6.40
CA LEU A 187 -1.98 14.58 -6.64
C LEU A 187 -3.17 15.49 -6.38
N ALA A 188 -4.39 14.97 -6.46
CA ALA A 188 -5.60 15.78 -6.30
C ALA A 188 -6.76 14.94 -5.73
N PRO A 189 -7.60 15.54 -4.86
CA PRO A 189 -8.81 14.90 -4.38
C PRO A 189 -9.76 14.52 -5.52
N HIS A 190 -10.28 13.31 -5.49
CA HIS A 190 -11.20 12.80 -6.49
C HIS A 190 -12.19 11.81 -5.86
N ARG A 191 -13.28 11.50 -6.57
CA ARG A 191 -14.33 10.63 -6.04
C ARG A 191 -14.13 9.16 -6.39
N ARG A 192 -13.47 8.85 -7.50
CA ARG A 192 -13.41 7.50 -8.08
C ARG A 192 -12.07 6.83 -7.78
N HIS A 193 -12.06 5.84 -6.92
CA HIS A 193 -10.84 5.16 -6.51
C HIS A 193 -10.67 3.80 -7.20
N SER A 194 -9.42 3.46 -7.50
CA SER A 194 -9.03 2.16 -8.05
C SER A 194 -8.45 1.28 -6.95
N CYS A 195 -8.96 0.06 -6.82
CA CYS A 195 -8.53 -0.86 -5.77
C CYS A 195 -7.28 -1.61 -6.19
N GLY A 196 -6.16 -1.37 -5.49
CA GLY A 196 -4.90 -2.09 -5.70
C GLY A 196 -4.99 -3.60 -5.44
N GLN A 197 -5.92 -4.05 -4.59
CA GLN A 197 -6.08 -5.46 -4.24
C GLN A 197 -6.85 -6.26 -5.30
N CYS A 198 -8.04 -5.78 -5.70
CA CYS A 198 -8.95 -6.55 -6.56
C CYS A 198 -9.15 -5.97 -7.97
N GLY A 199 -8.55 -4.81 -8.26
CA GLY A 199 -8.67 -4.12 -9.54
C GLY A 199 -10.05 -3.52 -9.82
N HIS A 200 -10.93 -3.46 -8.83
CA HIS A 200 -12.21 -2.76 -8.96
C HIS A 200 -11.97 -1.25 -9.03
N ASP A 201 -12.47 -0.61 -10.08
CA ASP A 201 -12.24 0.79 -10.42
C ASP A 201 -13.51 1.64 -10.32
N ALA A 202 -14.50 1.22 -9.54
CA ALA A 202 -15.78 1.93 -9.41
C ALA A 202 -16.20 2.13 -7.94
N SER A 203 -15.25 2.12 -7.01
CA SER A 203 -15.51 2.55 -5.64
C SER A 203 -15.49 4.08 -5.58
N HIS A 204 -16.57 4.66 -5.06
CA HIS A 204 -16.76 6.10 -5.03
C HIS A 204 -16.87 6.60 -3.59
N SER A 205 -16.06 7.60 -3.23
CA SER A 205 -16.21 8.33 -1.98
C SER A 205 -17.39 9.31 -2.05
N ALA A 206 -17.93 9.67 -0.89
CA ALA A 206 -19.01 10.66 -0.78
C ALA A 206 -18.55 12.04 -1.30
N THR A 207 -17.36 12.47 -0.88
CA THR A 207 -16.71 13.73 -1.27
C THR A 207 -15.38 13.46 -1.97
N PRO A 208 -14.86 14.38 -2.81
CA PRO A 208 -13.53 14.24 -3.39
C PRO A 208 -12.45 14.17 -2.29
N ILE A 209 -11.64 13.11 -2.32
CA ILE A 209 -10.54 12.87 -1.35
C ILE A 209 -9.32 12.31 -2.08
N VAL A 210 -8.15 12.45 -1.46
CA VAL A 210 -7.02 11.55 -1.70
C VAL A 210 -7.14 10.44 -0.65
N SER A 211 -7.36 9.21 -1.11
CA SER A 211 -7.62 8.06 -0.24
C SER A 211 -6.32 7.39 0.21
N SER A 212 -6.10 7.28 1.52
CA SER A 212 -4.94 6.58 2.08
C SER A 212 -5.25 5.99 3.46
N PRO A 213 -4.91 4.70 3.72
CA PRO A 213 -5.06 4.11 5.06
C PRO A 213 -4.14 4.75 6.10
N LEU A 214 -3.09 5.47 5.67
CA LEU A 214 -2.25 6.26 6.57
C LEU A 214 -3.04 7.39 7.25
N TRP A 215 -4.10 7.88 6.60
CA TRP A 215 -5.02 8.83 7.22
C TRP A 215 -5.74 8.22 8.43
N ARG A 216 -6.25 6.97 8.33
CA ARG A 216 -6.92 6.30 9.45
C ARG A 216 -5.97 6.08 10.62
N LEU A 217 -4.73 5.67 10.33
CA LEU A 217 -3.70 5.52 11.35
C LEU A 217 -3.42 6.84 12.07
N ARG A 218 -3.26 7.95 11.32
CA ARG A 218 -3.06 9.28 11.90
C ARG A 218 -4.26 9.73 12.73
N GLN A 219 -5.49 9.50 12.25
CA GLN A 219 -6.70 9.85 12.99
C GLN A 219 -6.82 9.06 14.30
N TYR A 220 -6.50 7.77 14.26
CA TYR A 220 -6.45 6.95 15.47
C TYR A 220 -5.40 7.46 16.46
N ALA A 221 -4.19 7.75 15.97
CA ALA A 221 -3.13 8.37 16.77
C ALA A 221 -3.58 9.66 17.45
N LEU A 222 -4.21 10.57 16.70
CA LEU A 222 -4.66 11.86 17.21
C LEU A 222 -5.82 11.76 18.21
N ARG A 223 -6.65 10.72 18.13
CA ARG A 223 -7.74 10.45 19.10
C ARG A 223 -7.21 9.82 20.39
N ASN A 224 -6.09 9.09 20.31
CA ASN A 224 -5.46 8.39 21.42
C ASN A 224 -4.16 9.08 21.87
N ARG A 225 -4.22 10.39 22.15
CA ARG A 225 -3.02 11.22 22.46
C ARG A 225 -2.22 10.77 23.67
N THR A 226 -2.84 10.04 24.59
CA THR A 226 -2.16 9.43 25.75
C THR A 226 -1.23 8.29 25.35
N ARG A 227 -1.31 7.81 24.09
CA ARG A 227 -0.52 6.70 23.56
C ARG A 227 0.36 7.07 22.35
N ILE A 228 0.08 8.19 21.68
CA ILE A 228 0.71 8.50 20.38
C ILE A 228 0.90 10.02 20.21
N THR A 229 2.08 10.43 19.74
CA THR A 229 2.50 11.86 19.72
C THR A 229 2.49 12.47 18.32
N GLU A 230 2.98 11.78 17.26
CA GLU A 230 3.05 12.35 15.90
C GLU A 230 3.11 11.28 14.80
N TRP A 231 2.21 11.31 13.82
CA TRP A 231 2.19 10.31 12.74
C TRP A 231 2.05 10.98 11.37
N LEU A 232 3.16 10.91 10.62
CA LEU A 232 3.40 11.39 9.25
C LEU A 232 3.05 12.85 8.98
#